data_AF-A0A5J5FSI3-F1
#
_entry.id   AF-A0A5J5FSI3-F1
#
_cell.length_a   1.000
_cell.length_b   1.000
_cell.length_c   1.000
_cell.angle_alpha   90.00
_cell.angle_beta   90.00
_cell.angle_gamma   90.00
#
_symmetry.space_group_name_H-M   'P 1'
#
loop_
_entity.id
_entity.type
_entity.pdbx_description
1 polymer ?
#
loop_
_entity_poly.entity_id
_entity_poly.type
_entity_poly.pdbx_seq_one_letter_code
_entity_poly.pdbx_strand_id
1 'polypeptide(L)'
;MKKFKGAGWCKKDDVFCSEILESKDLRATLSGLNSEIEKLKAVILLVKSSRNSIGRTKDKSKPTYFRKSHEFKDRHIMTKALIADHGFMKDWIAQYQFYNERNMRLDYRPTIGRKNHDMGYTKDNVEAVPYSQNTSDRAVERFSTPCIAVVATKTDSTATVFECPSVVNSIARIDEVMQLGVTRNMMQGNLSKGIRRVTEDYSIFIIGRNRILNDPMVVDMGIPVSVVTNDVILSYVHKPKTPKEAKSHLKLNIDELGDIYVKFVAIDEGVKEAVAA
;
A
#
# COMPACT_ATOMS: atom_id res chain seq x y z
N MET A 1 -5.76 -29.40 -16.42
CA MET A 1 -6.22 -28.12 -16.99
C MET A 1 -7.23 -27.35 -16.14
N LYS A 2 -8.37 -27.94 -15.71
CA LYS A 2 -9.50 -27.20 -15.09
C LYS A 2 -9.10 -26.28 -13.91
N LYS A 3 -8.20 -26.74 -13.02
CA LYS A 3 -7.70 -25.95 -11.88
C LYS A 3 -6.97 -24.64 -12.30
N PHE A 4 -6.31 -24.62 -13.46
CA PHE A 4 -5.57 -23.45 -13.94
C PHE A 4 -6.48 -22.36 -14.53
N LYS A 5 -7.53 -22.76 -15.27
CA LYS A 5 -8.46 -21.84 -15.94
C LYS A 5 -9.24 -20.98 -14.93
N GLY A 6 -9.87 -21.61 -13.93
CA GLY A 6 -10.57 -20.92 -12.83
C GLY A 6 -11.75 -20.04 -13.27
N ALA A 7 -12.26 -19.20 -12.37
CA ALA A 7 -13.49 -18.44 -12.56
C ALA A 7 -13.40 -17.33 -13.64
N GLY A 8 -14.42 -17.25 -14.49
CA GLY A 8 -14.53 -16.26 -15.57
C GLY A 8 -13.59 -16.48 -16.76
N TRP A 9 -13.03 -17.69 -16.88
CA TRP A 9 -12.34 -18.15 -18.09
C TRP A 9 -13.38 -18.47 -19.17
N CYS A 10 -13.16 -18.03 -20.42
CA CYS A 10 -14.09 -18.29 -21.52
C CYS A 10 -13.42 -18.92 -22.74
N LYS A 11 -14.23 -19.34 -23.72
CA LYS A 11 -13.74 -19.91 -24.99
C LYS A 11 -12.76 -19.00 -25.72
N LYS A 12 -12.95 -17.67 -25.63
CA LYS A 12 -12.02 -16.68 -26.21
C LYS A 12 -10.63 -16.75 -25.57
N ASP A 13 -10.54 -17.04 -24.28
CA ASP A 13 -9.25 -17.21 -23.60
C ASP A 13 -8.56 -18.52 -24.03
N ASP A 14 -9.33 -19.58 -24.28
CA ASP A 14 -8.80 -20.83 -24.83
C ASP A 14 -8.23 -20.64 -26.23
N VAL A 15 -9.00 -20.00 -27.13
CA VAL A 15 -8.56 -19.68 -28.50
C VAL A 15 -7.30 -18.82 -28.47
N PHE A 16 -7.29 -17.77 -27.66
CA PHE A 16 -6.13 -16.90 -27.50
C PHE A 16 -4.88 -17.68 -27.07
N CYS A 17 -4.98 -18.57 -26.09
CA CYS A 17 -3.82 -19.35 -25.64
C CYS A 17 -3.30 -20.30 -26.73
N SER A 18 -4.19 -20.91 -27.52
CA SER A 18 -3.79 -21.74 -28.67
C SER A 18 -3.08 -20.91 -29.74
N GLU A 19 -3.61 -19.75 -30.11
CA GLU A 19 -2.99 -18.85 -31.09
C GLU A 19 -1.57 -18.43 -30.69
N ILE A 20 -1.34 -18.19 -29.39
CA ILE A 20 0.01 -17.87 -28.87
C ILE A 20 0.98 -19.05 -29.08
N LEU A 21 0.53 -20.29 -28.89
CA LEU A 21 1.38 -21.48 -29.04
C LEU A 21 1.57 -21.87 -30.51
N GLU A 22 0.64 -21.52 -31.39
CA GLU A 22 0.74 -21.73 -32.83
C GLU A 22 1.64 -20.67 -33.51
N SER A 23 1.72 -19.46 -32.93
CA SER A 23 2.63 -18.41 -33.37
C SER A 23 4.09 -18.79 -33.12
N LYS A 24 4.87 -18.96 -34.19
CA LYS A 24 6.29 -19.34 -34.09
C LYS A 24 7.11 -18.35 -33.25
N ASP A 25 6.93 -17.06 -33.47
CA ASP A 25 7.69 -16.01 -32.80
C ASP A 25 7.40 -15.97 -31.29
N LEU A 26 6.12 -16.04 -30.92
CA LEU A 26 5.70 -16.01 -29.51
C LEU A 26 6.02 -17.32 -28.79
N ARG A 27 5.92 -18.46 -29.50
CA ARG A 27 6.31 -19.77 -28.97
C ARG A 27 7.82 -19.85 -28.69
N ALA A 28 8.64 -19.22 -29.53
CA ALA A 28 10.09 -19.18 -29.32
C ALA A 28 10.46 -18.47 -28.01
N THR A 29 9.72 -17.42 -27.62
CA THR A 29 9.92 -16.74 -26.33
C THR A 29 9.61 -17.62 -25.12
N LEU A 30 8.84 -18.70 -25.30
CA LEU A 30 8.52 -19.70 -24.27
C LEU A 30 9.46 -20.92 -24.30
N SER A 31 10.56 -20.86 -25.05
CA SER A 31 11.50 -21.98 -25.26
C SER A 31 12.14 -22.52 -23.97
N GLY A 32 12.23 -21.70 -22.91
CA GLY A 32 12.73 -22.14 -21.60
C GLY A 32 11.84 -23.18 -20.89
N LEU A 33 10.65 -23.50 -21.41
CA LEU A 33 9.75 -24.51 -20.86
C LEU A 33 9.80 -25.81 -21.66
N ASN A 34 9.94 -26.93 -20.96
CA ASN A 34 10.29 -28.23 -21.53
C ASN A 34 9.14 -28.91 -22.28
N SER A 35 7.88 -28.59 -21.95
CA SER A 35 6.70 -29.20 -22.57
C SER A 35 5.66 -28.19 -23.05
N GLU A 36 4.90 -28.54 -24.09
CA GLU A 36 3.77 -27.74 -24.56
C GLU A 36 2.69 -27.54 -23.49
N ILE A 37 2.54 -28.52 -22.59
CA ILE A 37 1.63 -28.42 -21.44
C ILE A 37 2.11 -27.33 -20.46
N GLU A 38 3.42 -27.24 -20.21
CA GLU A 38 3.98 -26.19 -19.36
C GLU A 38 3.85 -24.81 -20.00
N LYS A 39 4.17 -24.70 -21.30
CA LYS A 39 3.97 -23.46 -22.07
C LYS A 39 2.52 -22.99 -21.96
N LEU A 40 1.57 -23.89 -22.20
CA LEU A 40 0.14 -23.59 -22.07
C LEU A 40 -0.22 -23.13 -20.65
N LYS A 41 0.25 -23.81 -19.61
CA LYS A 41 -0.01 -23.42 -18.21
C LYS A 41 0.59 -22.06 -17.87
N ALA A 42 1.79 -21.76 -18.34
CA ALA A 42 2.47 -20.48 -18.12
C ALA A 42 1.70 -19.34 -18.80
N VAL A 43 1.24 -19.53 -20.05
CA VAL A 43 0.41 -18.56 -20.78
C VAL A 43 -0.93 -18.36 -20.08
N ILE A 44 -1.60 -19.42 -19.63
CA ILE A 44 -2.86 -19.32 -18.86
C ILE A 44 -2.65 -18.48 -17.60
N LEU A 45 -1.55 -18.68 -16.87
CA LEU A 45 -1.25 -17.89 -15.69
C LEU A 45 -1.01 -16.41 -16.02
N LEU A 46 -0.32 -16.13 -17.14
CA LEU A 46 -0.04 -14.77 -17.58
C LEU A 46 -1.32 -14.03 -17.96
N VAL A 47 -2.24 -14.67 -18.70
CA VAL A 47 -3.56 -14.11 -19.03
C VAL A 47 -4.36 -13.78 -17.77
N LYS A 48 -4.31 -14.66 -16.75
CA LYS A 48 -4.99 -14.43 -15.47
C LYS A 48 -4.36 -13.28 -14.67
N SER A 49 -3.04 -13.22 -14.62
CA SER A 49 -2.33 -12.11 -13.96
C SER A 49 -2.61 -10.78 -14.67
N SER A 50 -2.68 -10.77 -16.00
CA SER A 50 -3.06 -9.59 -16.79
C SER A 50 -4.49 -9.14 -16.48
N ARG A 51 -5.44 -10.09 -16.44
CA ARG A 51 -6.83 -9.81 -16.05
C ARG A 51 -6.92 -9.20 -14.65
N ASN A 52 -6.20 -9.76 -13.68
CA ASN A 52 -6.21 -9.28 -12.30
C ASN A 52 -5.63 -7.87 -12.20
N SER A 53 -4.53 -7.59 -12.91
CA SER A 53 -3.87 -6.27 -12.94
C SER A 53 -4.83 -5.19 -13.47
N ILE A 54 -5.50 -5.47 -14.60
CA ILE A 54 -6.52 -4.58 -15.19
C ILE A 54 -7.74 -4.43 -14.29
N GLY A 55 -8.19 -5.53 -13.67
CA GLY A 55 -9.34 -5.48 -12.76
C GLY A 55 -9.08 -4.55 -11.58
N ARG A 56 -7.87 -4.60 -11.00
CA ARG A 56 -7.48 -3.79 -9.85
C ARG A 56 -7.48 -2.29 -10.15
N THR A 57 -7.12 -1.86 -11.36
CA THR A 57 -7.12 -0.42 -11.71
C THR A 57 -8.53 0.16 -11.88
N LYS A 58 -9.53 -0.70 -12.10
CA LYS A 58 -10.95 -0.32 -12.22
C LYS A 58 -11.72 -0.42 -10.89
N ASP A 59 -11.15 -1.10 -9.89
CA ASP A 59 -11.79 -1.37 -8.62
C ASP A 59 -11.54 -0.25 -7.60
N LYS A 60 -12.58 0.52 -7.28
CA LYS A 60 -12.55 1.61 -6.27
C LYS A 60 -12.11 1.12 -4.88
N SER A 61 -12.35 -0.16 -4.55
CA SER A 61 -11.94 -0.75 -3.27
C SER A 61 -10.42 -1.02 -3.19
N LYS A 62 -9.69 -0.83 -4.30
CA LYS A 62 -8.25 -1.06 -4.40
C LYS A 62 -7.51 0.27 -4.68
N PRO A 63 -7.46 1.20 -3.70
CA PRO A 63 -6.94 2.56 -3.90
C PRO A 63 -5.48 2.61 -4.35
N THR A 64 -4.70 1.55 -4.10
CA THR A 64 -3.30 1.45 -4.58
C THR A 64 -3.16 1.27 -6.08
N TYR A 65 -4.24 0.90 -6.77
CA TYR A 65 -4.24 0.67 -8.21
C TYR A 65 -5.27 1.54 -8.92
N PHE A 66 -6.36 1.88 -8.24
CA PHE A 66 -7.47 2.65 -8.80
C PHE A 66 -6.98 3.97 -9.40
N ARG A 67 -7.41 4.26 -10.64
CA ARG A 67 -7.07 5.47 -11.43
C ARG A 67 -5.59 5.70 -11.75
N LYS A 68 -4.70 4.78 -11.41
CA LYS A 68 -3.30 4.87 -11.87
C LYS A 68 -3.21 4.63 -13.38
N SER A 69 -2.19 5.18 -14.01
CA SER A 69 -1.95 5.08 -15.46
C SER A 69 -1.98 3.62 -15.93
N HIS A 70 -2.66 3.35 -17.03
CA HIS A 70 -2.80 2.00 -17.53
C HIS A 70 -2.92 2.01 -19.04
N GLU A 71 -1.90 1.50 -19.73
CA GLU A 71 -1.84 1.58 -21.20
C GLU A 71 -2.54 0.42 -21.91
N PHE A 72 -2.74 -0.71 -21.23
CA PHE A 72 -3.33 -1.90 -21.86
C PHE A 72 -4.87 -1.84 -21.80
N LYS A 73 -5.53 -1.99 -22.94
CA LYS A 73 -7.01 -1.91 -22.99
C LYS A 73 -7.68 -3.15 -22.37
N ASP A 74 -7.08 -4.32 -22.58
CA ASP A 74 -7.57 -5.60 -22.08
C ASP A 74 -6.44 -6.61 -21.79
N ARG A 75 -6.83 -7.76 -21.24
CA ARG A 75 -5.90 -8.81 -20.78
C ARG A 75 -5.14 -9.47 -21.92
N HIS A 76 -5.71 -9.58 -23.11
CA HIS A 76 -5.08 -10.19 -24.27
C HIS A 76 -4.02 -9.26 -24.86
N ILE A 77 -4.32 -7.95 -24.93
CA ILE A 77 -3.36 -6.92 -25.36
C ILE A 77 -2.17 -6.86 -24.39
N MET A 78 -2.44 -6.83 -23.08
CA MET A 78 -1.36 -6.86 -22.07
C MET A 78 -0.51 -8.12 -22.20
N THR A 79 -1.15 -9.29 -22.32
CA THR A 79 -0.43 -10.57 -22.45
C THR A 79 0.45 -10.60 -23.69
N LYS A 80 -0.06 -10.15 -24.86
CA LYS A 80 0.75 -10.08 -26.10
C LYS A 80 1.95 -9.13 -25.94
N ALA A 81 1.73 -7.96 -25.34
CA ALA A 81 2.82 -7.00 -25.10
C ALA A 81 3.90 -7.56 -24.18
N LEU A 82 3.50 -8.26 -23.11
CA LEU A 82 4.42 -8.89 -22.17
C LEU A 82 5.17 -10.06 -22.78
N ILE A 83 4.53 -10.87 -23.64
CA ILE A 83 5.22 -11.97 -24.34
C ILE A 83 6.27 -11.44 -25.33
N ALA A 84 6.03 -10.27 -25.93
CA ALA A 84 7.00 -9.64 -26.81
C ALA A 84 8.19 -9.01 -26.06
N ASP A 85 8.07 -8.79 -24.75
CA ASP A 85 9.16 -8.29 -23.90
C ASP A 85 10.04 -9.46 -23.44
N HIS A 86 11.22 -9.59 -24.05
CA HIS A 86 12.17 -10.64 -23.73
C HIS A 86 12.67 -10.60 -22.28
N GLY A 87 12.84 -9.41 -21.70
CA GLY A 87 13.30 -9.25 -20.32
C GLY A 87 12.23 -9.77 -19.36
N PHE A 88 11.00 -9.27 -19.51
CA PHE A 88 9.87 -9.73 -18.71
C PHE A 88 9.65 -11.24 -18.83
N MET A 89 9.71 -11.79 -20.05
CA MET A 89 9.44 -13.22 -20.26
C MET A 89 10.51 -14.14 -19.69
N LYS A 90 11.78 -13.72 -19.73
CA LYS A 90 12.86 -14.46 -19.08
C LYS A 90 12.58 -14.62 -17.58
N ASP A 91 12.23 -13.52 -16.91
CA ASP A 91 11.91 -13.53 -15.48
C ASP A 91 10.63 -14.32 -15.21
N TRP A 92 9.60 -14.14 -16.03
CA TRP A 92 8.34 -14.86 -15.93
C TRP A 92 8.51 -16.38 -16.00
N ILE A 93 9.34 -16.86 -16.94
CA ILE A 93 9.65 -18.28 -17.10
C ILE A 93 10.41 -18.81 -15.89
N ALA A 94 11.44 -18.09 -15.42
CA ALA A 94 12.19 -18.49 -14.24
C ALA A 94 11.29 -18.62 -13.00
N GLN A 95 10.41 -17.63 -12.76
CA GLN A 95 9.44 -17.66 -11.66
C GLN A 95 8.43 -18.80 -11.82
N TYR A 96 7.99 -19.09 -13.05
CA TYR A 96 7.09 -20.21 -13.32
C TYR A 96 7.74 -21.57 -13.04
N GLN A 97 8.99 -21.76 -13.46
CA GLN A 97 9.74 -23.00 -13.19
C GLN A 97 9.92 -23.20 -11.69
N PHE A 98 10.35 -22.16 -10.97
CA PHE A 98 10.48 -22.21 -9.52
C PHE A 98 9.15 -22.52 -8.81
N TYR A 99 8.05 -21.90 -9.26
CA TYR A 99 6.71 -22.23 -8.77
C TYR A 99 6.33 -23.70 -8.99
N ASN A 100 6.70 -24.27 -10.15
CA ASN A 100 6.44 -25.67 -10.47
C ASN A 100 7.26 -26.62 -9.58
N GLU A 101 8.56 -26.36 -9.40
CA GLU A 101 9.47 -27.09 -8.50
C GLU A 101 8.98 -27.07 -7.04
N ARG A 102 8.35 -25.96 -6.62
CA ARG A 102 7.79 -25.80 -5.27
C ARG A 102 6.34 -26.28 -5.16
N ASN A 103 5.95 -27.29 -5.95
CA ASN A 103 4.63 -27.93 -5.91
C ASN A 103 3.47 -26.94 -6.08
N MET A 104 3.67 -25.89 -6.87
CA MET A 104 2.65 -24.88 -7.16
C MET A 104 2.08 -24.18 -5.91
N ARG A 105 2.91 -23.99 -4.88
CA ARG A 105 2.55 -23.21 -3.68
C ARG A 105 2.30 -21.74 -4.04
N LEU A 106 1.19 -21.19 -3.54
CA LEU A 106 0.72 -19.84 -3.89
C LEU A 106 1.79 -18.76 -3.73
N ASP A 107 2.60 -18.84 -2.67
CA ASP A 107 3.67 -17.87 -2.35
C ASP A 107 4.62 -17.64 -3.53
N TYR A 108 4.94 -18.69 -4.29
CA TYR A 108 5.88 -18.64 -5.39
C TYR A 108 5.21 -18.40 -6.74
N ARG A 109 3.87 -18.28 -6.78
CA ARG A 109 3.14 -18.15 -8.04
C ARG A 109 3.60 -16.88 -8.78
N PRO A 110 3.98 -16.95 -10.06
CA PRO A 110 4.35 -15.77 -10.82
C PRO A 110 3.16 -14.80 -10.96
N THR A 111 3.43 -13.52 -10.77
CA THR A 111 2.47 -12.42 -10.87
C THR A 111 3.08 -11.25 -11.63
N ILE A 112 2.22 -10.33 -12.08
CA ILE A 112 2.65 -9.06 -12.66
C ILE A 112 2.72 -8.03 -11.52
N GLY A 113 3.94 -7.66 -11.16
CA GLY A 113 4.26 -6.58 -10.23
C GLY A 113 4.34 -5.23 -10.92
N ARG A 114 4.71 -4.20 -10.15
CA ARG A 114 5.06 -2.88 -10.67
C ARG A 114 6.37 -2.46 -10.05
N LYS A 115 7.37 -2.15 -10.88
CA LYS A 115 8.70 -1.74 -10.42
C LYS A 115 8.63 -0.52 -9.49
N ASN A 116 7.75 0.42 -9.84
CA ASN A 116 7.34 1.56 -9.01
C ASN A 116 5.85 1.42 -8.68
N HIS A 117 5.50 1.27 -7.39
CA HIS A 117 4.11 1.06 -7.00
C HIS A 117 3.29 2.37 -6.98
N ASP A 118 3.93 3.53 -7.11
CA ASP A 118 3.29 4.82 -7.31
C ASP A 118 2.75 5.01 -8.73
N MET A 119 3.39 4.40 -9.71
CA MET A 119 2.91 4.34 -11.09
C MET A 119 1.90 3.20 -11.32
N GLY A 120 1.16 3.24 -12.43
CA GLY A 120 0.23 2.15 -12.78
C GLY A 120 0.90 1.08 -13.66
N TYR A 121 0.11 0.32 -14.41
CA TYR A 121 0.64 -0.74 -15.27
C TYR A 121 0.92 -0.19 -16.67
N THR A 122 2.20 0.13 -16.92
CA THR A 122 2.75 0.54 -18.23
C THR A 122 3.83 -0.45 -18.67
N LYS A 123 4.21 -0.46 -19.95
CA LYS A 123 5.28 -1.34 -20.47
C LYS A 123 6.58 -1.23 -19.67
N ASP A 124 6.95 -0.03 -19.28
CA ASP A 124 8.23 0.19 -18.59
C ASP A 124 8.15 -0.12 -17.09
N ASN A 125 6.93 -0.12 -16.52
CA ASN A 125 6.67 -0.25 -15.09
C ASN A 125 6.06 -1.61 -14.68
N VAL A 126 6.19 -2.64 -15.50
CA VAL A 126 5.77 -4.01 -15.18
C VAL A 126 6.98 -4.91 -14.96
N GLU A 127 6.82 -5.89 -14.08
CA GLU A 127 7.84 -6.90 -13.80
C GLU A 127 7.18 -8.23 -13.44
N ALA A 128 7.92 -9.32 -13.63
CA ALA A 128 7.50 -10.66 -13.23
C ALA A 128 8.06 -10.98 -11.84
N VAL A 129 7.18 -11.10 -10.84
CA VAL A 129 7.56 -11.34 -9.44
C VAL A 129 6.67 -12.39 -8.79
N PRO A 130 7.18 -13.18 -7.83
CA PRO A 130 6.37 -14.15 -7.12
C PRO A 130 5.32 -13.45 -6.24
N TYR A 131 4.21 -14.14 -5.98
CA TYR A 131 3.06 -13.57 -5.25
C TYR A 131 3.44 -13.05 -3.85
N SER A 132 4.28 -13.78 -3.12
CA SER A 132 4.76 -13.37 -1.79
C SER A 132 5.55 -12.07 -1.87
N GLN A 133 6.48 -11.97 -2.82
CA GLN A 133 7.27 -10.77 -3.05
C GLN A 133 6.39 -9.59 -3.50
N ASN A 134 5.53 -9.76 -4.51
CA ASN A 134 4.62 -8.68 -4.94
C ASN A 134 3.70 -8.18 -3.79
N THR A 135 3.35 -9.08 -2.87
CA THR A 135 2.59 -8.73 -1.67
C THR A 135 3.46 -8.05 -0.60
N SER A 136 4.70 -8.52 -0.41
CA SER A 136 5.67 -7.99 0.56
C SER A 136 6.24 -6.66 0.11
N ASP A 137 6.72 -6.51 -1.12
CA ASP A 137 7.28 -5.27 -1.66
C ASP A 137 6.22 -4.17 -1.62
N ARG A 138 4.97 -4.51 -1.94
CA ARG A 138 3.82 -3.61 -1.72
C ARG A 138 3.62 -3.24 -0.25
N ALA A 139 3.87 -4.15 0.69
CA ALA A 139 3.81 -3.83 2.11
C ALA A 139 5.00 -2.96 2.53
N VAL A 140 6.21 -3.30 2.12
CA VAL A 140 7.45 -2.57 2.38
C VAL A 140 7.35 -1.14 1.87
N GLU A 141 6.94 -0.89 0.61
CA GLU A 141 6.82 0.48 0.07
C GLU A 141 5.75 1.31 0.79
N ARG A 142 4.64 0.67 1.20
CA ARG A 142 3.60 1.31 2.03
C ARG A 142 4.02 1.59 3.47
N PHE A 143 5.06 0.93 3.97
CA PHE A 143 5.49 1.05 5.36
C PHE A 143 6.85 1.71 5.51
N SER A 144 7.66 1.80 4.45
CA SER A 144 8.97 2.47 4.36
C SER A 144 8.88 3.94 3.98
N THR A 145 7.66 4.46 3.79
CA THR A 145 7.48 5.90 3.59
C THR A 145 7.77 6.63 4.90
N PRO A 146 8.59 7.70 4.87
CA PRO A 146 8.76 8.58 6.01
C PRO A 146 7.41 9.05 6.54
N CYS A 147 7.22 8.96 7.84
CA CYS A 147 5.97 9.27 8.49
C CYS A 147 6.17 10.01 9.80
N ILE A 148 5.11 10.66 10.22
CA ILE A 148 5.04 11.45 11.44
C ILE A 148 4.05 10.75 12.33
N ALA A 149 4.48 10.39 13.54
CA ALA A 149 3.60 9.84 14.55
C ALA A 149 3.36 10.86 15.66
N VAL A 150 2.12 10.93 16.14
CA VAL A 150 1.73 11.74 17.30
C VAL A 150 1.11 10.79 18.30
N VAL A 151 1.67 10.74 19.51
CA VAL A 151 1.16 9.93 20.62
C VAL A 151 0.72 10.87 21.72
N ALA A 152 -0.57 10.89 22.02
CA ALA A 152 -1.08 11.57 23.20
C ALA A 152 -1.28 10.58 24.35
N THR A 153 -0.96 11.00 25.56
CA THR A 153 -1.18 10.26 26.81
C THR A 153 -2.03 11.09 27.76
N LYS A 154 -3.04 10.45 28.35
CA LYS A 154 -4.02 11.11 29.23
C LYS A 154 -3.41 11.42 30.61
N THR A 155 -2.57 10.53 31.11
CA THR A 155 -1.97 10.58 32.45
C THR A 155 -1.24 11.90 32.72
N ASP A 156 -0.47 12.37 31.75
CA ASP A 156 0.32 13.60 31.82
C ASP A 156 -0.20 14.70 30.88
N SER A 157 -1.26 14.41 30.11
CA SER A 157 -1.84 15.32 29.13
C SER A 157 -0.79 15.84 28.14
N THR A 158 0.11 14.96 27.70
CA THR A 158 1.18 15.28 26.75
C THR A 158 0.89 14.63 25.40
N ALA A 159 1.24 15.29 24.31
CA ALA A 159 1.42 14.69 23.00
C ALA A 159 2.90 14.71 22.60
N THR A 160 3.43 13.58 22.19
CA THR A 160 4.81 13.42 21.72
C THR A 160 4.80 13.16 20.22
N VAL A 161 5.60 13.93 19.49
CA VAL A 161 5.76 13.82 18.05
C VAL A 161 7.03 13.05 17.74
N PHE A 162 6.91 12.07 16.84
CA PHE A 162 8.01 11.24 16.37
C PHE A 162 8.17 11.40 14.87
N GLU A 163 9.38 11.74 14.44
CA GLU A 163 9.78 11.67 13.05
C GLU A 163 10.38 10.31 12.76
N CYS A 164 9.73 9.56 11.87
CA CYS A 164 10.09 8.18 11.65
C CYS A 164 10.35 7.92 10.16
N PRO A 165 11.37 7.13 9.82
CA PRO A 165 11.62 6.75 8.44
C PRO A 165 10.57 5.76 7.91
N SER A 166 9.74 5.16 8.78
CA SER A 166 8.80 4.10 8.42
C SER A 166 7.73 3.92 9.50
N VAL A 167 6.57 3.33 9.18
CA VAL A 167 5.51 3.00 10.16
C VAL A 167 5.98 1.97 11.16
N VAL A 168 6.77 0.99 10.71
CA VAL A 168 7.31 -0.06 11.58
C VAL A 168 8.25 0.58 12.60
N ASN A 169 9.11 1.50 12.16
CA ASN A 169 10.01 2.23 13.03
C ASN A 169 9.23 3.18 13.96
N SER A 170 8.13 3.79 13.51
CA SER A 170 7.25 4.54 14.41
C SER A 170 6.73 3.69 15.56
N ILE A 171 6.18 2.51 15.26
CA ILE A 171 5.62 1.65 16.29
C ILE A 171 6.71 1.19 17.25
N ALA A 172 7.86 0.76 16.73
CA ALA A 172 9.00 0.36 17.56
C ALA A 172 9.50 1.50 18.46
N ARG A 173 9.62 2.71 17.91
CA ARG A 173 10.07 3.91 18.65
C ARG A 173 9.06 4.36 19.70
N ILE A 174 7.77 4.31 19.39
CA ILE A 174 6.70 4.61 20.36
C ILE A 174 6.79 3.64 21.53
N ASP A 175 6.96 2.34 21.28
CA ASP A 175 7.09 1.36 22.36
C ASP A 175 8.38 1.52 23.16
N GLU A 176 9.49 1.84 22.51
CA GLU A 176 10.76 2.12 23.18
C GLU A 176 10.65 3.31 24.15
N VAL A 177 10.04 4.43 23.70
CA VAL A 177 9.99 5.68 24.47
C VAL A 177 8.83 5.72 25.46
N MET A 178 7.65 5.23 25.05
CA MET A 178 6.40 5.38 25.80
C MET A 178 5.96 4.08 26.50
N GLN A 179 6.61 2.94 26.20
CA GLN A 179 6.34 1.63 26.82
C GLN A 179 4.87 1.18 26.76
N LEU A 180 4.17 1.50 25.66
CA LEU A 180 2.74 1.24 25.49
C LEU A 180 2.40 -0.18 25.00
N GLY A 181 3.40 -0.96 24.54
CA GLY A 181 3.22 -2.33 24.04
C GLY A 181 2.34 -2.42 22.78
N VAL A 182 2.43 -1.43 21.90
CA VAL A 182 1.61 -1.26 20.72
C VAL A 182 2.13 -2.13 19.58
N THR A 183 1.27 -3.01 19.07
CA THR A 183 1.59 -3.79 17.87
C THR A 183 0.86 -3.26 16.64
N ARG A 184 1.35 -3.59 15.44
CA ARG A 184 0.71 -3.18 14.18
C ARG A 184 -0.76 -3.59 14.09
N ASN A 185 -1.10 -4.76 14.62
CA ASN A 185 -2.46 -5.32 14.54
C ASN A 185 -3.48 -4.52 15.38
N MET A 186 -2.99 -3.75 16.35
CA MET A 186 -3.79 -2.88 17.22
C MET A 186 -4.14 -1.54 16.57
N MET A 187 -3.57 -1.25 15.39
CA MET A 187 -3.66 0.02 14.68
C MET A 187 -4.55 -0.10 13.44
N GLN A 188 -5.47 0.84 13.24
CA GLN A 188 -6.42 0.85 12.12
C GLN A 188 -6.08 1.91 11.09
N GLY A 189 -6.35 1.67 9.80
CA GLY A 189 -6.16 2.65 8.74
C GLY A 189 -4.88 2.44 7.91
N ASN A 190 -4.47 3.49 7.18
CA ASN A 190 -3.32 3.47 6.27
C ASN A 190 -2.64 4.84 6.21
N LEU A 191 -1.39 4.90 5.72
CA LEU A 191 -0.58 6.12 5.74
C LEU A 191 -1.16 7.32 4.97
N SER A 192 -2.04 7.12 3.98
CA SER A 192 -2.59 8.25 3.22
C SER A 192 -3.76 8.93 3.93
N LYS A 193 -4.50 8.18 4.75
CA LYS A 193 -5.64 8.69 5.55
C LYS A 193 -5.33 8.83 7.04
N GLY A 194 -4.19 8.32 7.49
CA GLY A 194 -3.84 8.16 8.89
C GLY A 194 -4.05 6.73 9.37
N ILE A 195 -3.05 6.23 10.07
CA ILE A 195 -3.13 5.02 10.89
C ILE A 195 -3.40 5.49 12.31
N ARG A 196 -4.40 4.93 12.99
CA ARG A 196 -4.85 5.41 14.30
C ARG A 196 -5.12 4.29 15.29
N ARG A 197 -4.99 4.63 16.57
CA ARG A 197 -5.47 3.85 17.72
C ARG A 197 -5.85 4.83 18.81
N VAL A 198 -7.05 4.66 19.37
CA VAL A 198 -7.54 5.47 20.47
C VAL A 198 -7.96 4.51 21.58
N THR A 199 -7.48 4.74 22.78
CA THR A 199 -7.88 4.05 24.01
C THR A 199 -8.33 5.08 25.04
N GLU A 200 -8.69 4.63 26.24
CA GLU A 200 -9.03 5.53 27.34
C GLU A 200 -7.81 6.28 27.90
N ASP A 201 -6.61 5.71 27.73
CA ASP A 201 -5.37 6.19 28.33
C ASP A 201 -4.45 6.90 27.34
N TYR A 202 -4.52 6.55 26.06
CA TYR A 202 -3.65 7.10 25.04
C TYR A 202 -4.29 7.12 23.65
N SER A 203 -3.71 7.91 22.77
CA SER A 203 -4.09 7.98 21.37
C SER A 203 -2.88 8.10 20.48
N ILE A 204 -2.87 7.38 19.38
CA ILE A 204 -1.78 7.31 18.42
C ILE A 204 -2.32 7.64 17.05
N PHE A 205 -1.64 8.51 16.35
CA PHE A 205 -1.88 8.82 14.95
C PHE A 205 -0.57 8.79 14.17
N ILE A 206 -0.52 8.07 13.05
CA ILE A 206 0.65 7.96 12.16
C ILE A 206 0.23 8.32 10.74
N ILE A 207 0.92 9.26 10.11
CA ILE A 207 0.60 9.74 8.77
C ILE A 207 1.86 9.90 7.92
N GLY A 208 1.77 9.64 6.62
CA GLY A 208 2.93 9.81 5.73
C GLY A 208 3.34 11.28 5.65
N ARG A 209 4.64 11.57 5.76
CA ARG A 209 5.20 12.92 5.73
C ARG A 209 4.77 13.69 4.48
N ASN A 210 4.81 13.03 3.32
CA ASN A 210 4.36 13.58 2.04
C ASN A 210 2.90 14.02 2.05
N ARG A 211 2.04 13.45 2.91
CA ARG A 211 0.65 13.89 3.00
C ARG A 211 0.55 15.28 3.63
N ILE A 212 1.37 15.55 4.65
CA ILE A 212 1.39 16.82 5.38
C ILE A 212 2.06 17.92 4.54
N LEU A 213 3.11 17.59 3.77
CA LEU A 213 3.77 18.53 2.85
C LEU A 213 2.78 19.18 1.87
N ASN A 214 1.78 18.44 1.42
CA ASN A 214 0.81 18.92 0.46
C ASN A 214 -0.34 19.71 1.10
N ASP A 215 -0.65 19.44 2.38
CA ASP A 215 -1.80 20.00 3.07
C ASP A 215 -1.69 19.73 4.58
N PRO A 216 -1.82 20.75 5.45
CA PRO A 216 -1.89 20.54 6.88
C PRO A 216 -2.97 19.55 7.31
N MET A 217 -2.66 18.70 8.28
CA MET A 217 -3.58 17.66 8.76
C MET A 217 -4.09 18.00 10.16
N VAL A 218 -5.41 18.06 10.34
CA VAL A 218 -6.03 18.15 11.66
C VAL A 218 -6.33 16.74 12.16
N VAL A 219 -5.92 16.45 13.38
CA VAL A 219 -6.03 15.14 14.03
C VAL A 219 -6.79 15.29 15.33
N ASP A 220 -7.88 14.53 15.49
CA ASP A 220 -8.56 14.34 16.76
C ASP A 220 -7.76 13.35 17.61
N MET A 221 -7.22 13.82 18.73
CA MET A 221 -6.47 12.96 19.65
C MET A 221 -7.38 12.11 20.52
N GLY A 222 -8.70 12.32 20.55
CA GLY A 222 -9.62 11.49 21.34
C GLY A 222 -9.51 11.64 22.85
N ILE A 223 -8.47 12.35 23.33
CA ILE A 223 -8.17 12.62 24.74
C ILE A 223 -7.70 14.07 24.91
N PRO A 224 -7.78 14.64 26.11
CA PRO A 224 -7.25 15.97 26.39
C PRO A 224 -5.71 15.97 26.31
N VAL A 225 -5.16 16.99 25.66
CA VAL A 225 -3.74 17.26 25.52
C VAL A 225 -3.50 18.70 25.93
N SER A 226 -2.40 18.93 26.64
CA SER A 226 -2.06 20.22 27.22
C SER A 226 -0.65 20.69 26.88
N VAL A 227 0.23 19.74 26.56
CA VAL A 227 1.62 19.98 26.16
C VAL A 227 1.89 19.15 24.92
N VAL A 228 2.60 19.71 23.95
CA VAL A 228 3.18 18.95 22.85
C VAL A 228 4.69 18.95 23.01
N THR A 229 5.36 17.86 22.68
CA THR A 229 6.82 17.68 22.70
C THR A 229 7.28 16.90 21.47
N ASN A 230 8.58 16.91 21.17
CA ASN A 230 9.21 16.00 20.22
C ASN A 230 10.03 14.97 21.02
N ASP A 231 10.13 13.73 20.53
CA ASP A 231 10.84 12.63 21.22
C ASP A 231 12.36 12.84 21.34
N VAL A 232 12.91 13.81 20.63
CA VAL A 232 14.32 14.25 20.68
C VAL A 232 14.49 15.62 21.33
N ILE A 233 13.54 16.55 21.11
CA ILE A 233 13.61 17.94 21.59
C ILE A 233 12.32 18.31 22.36
N LEU A 234 12.48 18.90 23.55
CA LEU A 234 11.37 19.49 24.30
C LEU A 234 10.87 20.79 23.64
N SER A 235 10.04 20.66 22.61
CA SER A 235 9.35 21.79 21.98
C SER A 235 8.04 22.12 22.71
N TYR A 236 8.10 22.90 23.79
CA TYR A 236 6.92 23.28 24.57
C TYR A 236 5.94 24.18 23.79
N VAL A 237 4.71 23.69 23.56
CA VAL A 237 3.57 24.54 23.15
C VAL A 237 2.56 24.58 24.30
N HIS A 238 2.35 25.76 24.88
CA HIS A 238 1.51 25.95 26.08
C HIS A 238 0.00 26.05 25.78
N LYS A 239 -0.76 25.60 26.78
CA LYS A 239 -2.19 25.25 26.90
C LYS A 239 -3.26 26.14 26.23
N PRO A 240 -4.41 25.53 25.88
CA PRO A 240 -5.70 26.20 25.74
C PRO A 240 -6.15 26.92 27.02
N LYS A 241 -6.89 28.03 26.89
CA LYS A 241 -7.35 28.89 28.00
C LYS A 241 -8.40 28.27 28.94
N THR A 242 -8.93 27.09 28.62
CA THR A 242 -9.95 26.40 29.41
C THR A 242 -9.66 24.89 29.45
N PRO A 243 -9.45 24.30 30.64
CA PRO A 243 -9.46 22.85 30.79
C PRO A 243 -10.93 22.45 30.91
N LYS A 244 -11.54 22.05 29.81
CA LYS A 244 -12.73 21.18 29.89
C LYS A 244 -12.34 19.85 29.29
N GLU A 245 -12.99 18.80 29.77
CA GLU A 245 -12.82 17.39 29.45
C GLU A 245 -12.98 17.03 27.95
N ALA A 246 -12.92 18.03 27.06
CA ALA A 246 -13.04 17.93 25.63
C ALA A 246 -11.76 17.37 24.98
N LYS A 247 -11.97 16.58 23.93
CA LYS A 247 -10.91 15.97 23.13
C LYS A 247 -10.09 17.05 22.43
N SER A 248 -8.77 16.91 22.44
CA SER A 248 -7.88 17.87 21.79
C SER A 248 -7.72 17.58 20.31
N HIS A 249 -7.72 18.65 19.51
CA HIS A 249 -7.42 18.58 18.09
C HIS A 249 -6.07 19.25 17.83
N LEU A 250 -5.19 18.52 17.15
CA LEU A 250 -3.85 18.96 16.81
C LEU A 250 -3.73 19.12 15.29
N LYS A 251 -3.19 20.26 14.84
CA LYS A 251 -2.85 20.49 13.43
C LYS A 251 -1.37 20.26 13.22
N LEU A 252 -1.08 19.25 12.40
CA LEU A 252 0.26 18.91 11.90
C LEU A 252 0.54 19.72 10.64
N ASN A 253 1.72 20.34 10.58
CA ASN A 253 2.19 21.10 9.43
C ASN A 253 3.66 20.78 9.19
N ILE A 254 4.10 20.99 7.96
CA ILE A 254 5.52 21.04 7.58
C ILE A 254 5.73 22.42 6.94
N ASP A 255 6.72 23.15 7.41
CA ASP A 255 7.06 24.45 6.83
C ASP A 255 7.90 24.32 5.55
N GLU A 256 8.29 25.46 4.98
CA GLU A 256 9.07 25.53 3.74
C GLU A 256 10.49 24.97 3.87
N LEU A 257 11.02 24.88 5.10
CA LEU A 257 12.33 24.29 5.40
C LEU A 257 12.23 22.78 5.64
N GLY A 258 11.01 22.25 5.73
CA GLY A 258 10.75 20.85 6.01
C GLY A 258 10.59 20.57 7.50
N ASP A 259 10.56 21.57 8.37
CA ASP A 259 10.42 21.34 9.81
C ASP A 259 8.96 21.08 10.17
N ILE A 260 8.75 20.10 11.06
CA ILE A 260 7.41 19.76 11.54
C ILE A 260 7.06 20.66 12.71
N TYR A 261 5.87 21.26 12.66
CA TYR A 261 5.31 21.92 13.82
C TYR A 261 3.85 21.54 14.03
N VAL A 262 3.48 21.46 15.32
CA VAL A 262 2.15 21.06 15.78
C VAL A 262 1.51 22.22 16.52
N LYS A 263 0.25 22.51 16.21
CA LYS A 263 -0.53 23.57 16.86
C LYS A 263 -1.84 23.01 17.39
N PHE A 264 -2.29 23.51 18.54
CA PHE A 264 -3.66 23.27 18.98
C PHE A 264 -4.65 23.95 18.03
N VAL A 265 -5.76 23.27 17.77
CA VAL A 265 -6.91 23.84 17.05
C VAL A 265 -8.10 23.87 17.99
N ALA A 266 -8.67 25.06 18.17
CA ALA A 266 -10.01 25.16 18.73
C ALA A 266 -10.99 24.71 17.64
N ILE A 267 -11.72 23.64 17.91
CA ILE A 267 -12.91 23.32 17.13
C ILE A 267 -14.07 23.81 17.97
N ASP A 268 -14.74 24.87 17.52
CA ASP A 268 -16.03 25.25 18.09
C ASP A 268 -16.97 24.06 17.87
N GLU A 269 -17.53 23.50 18.95
CA GLU A 269 -18.58 22.47 18.93
C GLU A 269 -19.93 23.04 18.42
N GLY A 270 -19.89 23.84 17.35
CA GLY A 270 -21.01 24.59 16.78
C GLY A 270 -21.41 24.17 15.36
N VAL A 271 -20.75 23.20 14.74
CA VAL A 271 -21.21 22.63 13.46
C VAL A 271 -21.90 21.30 13.75
N LYS A 272 -23.15 21.37 14.21
CA LYS A 272 -24.10 20.28 14.00
C LYS A 272 -24.12 20.03 12.50
N GLU A 273 -23.85 18.79 12.10
CA GLU A 273 -24.15 18.29 10.76
C GLU A 273 -25.56 18.76 10.39
N ALA A 274 -25.67 19.62 9.38
CA ALA A 274 -26.90 19.74 8.63
C ALA A 274 -27.09 18.40 7.92
N VAL A 275 -27.78 17.48 8.59
CA VAL A 275 -28.36 16.30 7.95
C VAL A 275 -29.36 16.86 6.94
N ALA A 276 -29.00 16.81 5.67
CA ALA A 276 -29.94 17.06 4.58
C ALA A 276 -31.09 16.06 4.71
N ALA A 277 -32.30 16.59 4.85
CA ALA A 277 -33.55 15.87 4.67
C ALA A 277 -33.77 15.50 3.19
#